data_AF-A0A853D7M1-F1
#
_entry.id   AF-A0A853D7M1-F1
#
_cell.length_a   1.000
_cell.length_b   1.000
_cell.length_c   1.000
_cell.angle_alpha   90.00
_cell.angle_beta   90.00
_cell.angle_gamma   90.00
#
_symmetry.space_group_name_H-M   'P 1'
#
loop_
_entity.id
_entity.type
_entity.pdbx_description
1 polymer ?
#
loop_
_entity_poly.entity_id
_entity_poly.type
_entity_poly.pdbx_seq_one_letter_code
_entity_poly.pdbx_strand_id
1 'polypeptide(L)'
;MTDEGSTRKDAAPQVDPDSTTVAADDEQAAPAGRNIGSWLLVPVAVVMVLLCWGQWAVVAFHLNGVFSGNLFHIRLNGFGDLGTDVADAPPVPGHASSLGGWLVCICAAVLLVAGVLRGLRRFAGPAGIAAVVAALAQIAVVIYSAVVVNSQSGGFYSKLASNAKASGITVTFSVGWGLWLELLLGFLALALAVGVLVRERNADVLRIRL
;
A
#
# COMPACT_ATOMS: atom_id res chain seq x y z
N MET A 1 -16.60 96.75 -17.30
CA MET A 1 -16.14 95.55 -16.56
C MET A 1 -16.83 94.37 -17.22
N THR A 2 -16.27 93.82 -18.32
CA THR A 2 -15.40 92.61 -18.34
C THR A 2 -16.12 91.41 -17.71
N ASP A 3 -16.28 90.24 -18.29
CA ASP A 3 -15.82 89.64 -19.56
C ASP A 3 -16.58 88.30 -19.74
N GLU A 4 -16.51 87.73 -20.95
CA GLU A 4 -16.56 86.28 -21.29
C GLU A 4 -17.74 85.41 -20.76
N GLY A 5 -18.60 84.78 -21.58
CA GLY A 5 -18.30 84.03 -22.79
C GLY A 5 -17.88 82.59 -22.47
N SER A 6 -18.84 81.66 -22.25
CA SER A 6 -18.51 80.23 -22.31
C SER A 6 -19.69 79.34 -22.68
N THR A 7 -19.70 78.95 -23.96
CA THR A 7 -20.41 77.80 -24.51
C THR A 7 -19.72 76.49 -24.08
N ARG A 8 -20.44 75.58 -23.42
CA ARG A 8 -20.03 74.18 -23.21
C ARG A 8 -21.26 73.32 -23.49
N LYS A 9 -21.53 72.93 -24.74
CA LYS A 9 -20.91 71.85 -25.54
C LYS A 9 -21.00 70.51 -24.82
N ASP A 10 -21.83 69.66 -25.42
CA ASP A 10 -22.07 68.26 -25.10
C ASP A 10 -20.78 67.50 -24.77
N ALA A 11 -20.78 66.85 -23.62
CA ALA A 11 -19.85 65.78 -23.34
C ALA A 11 -20.68 64.52 -23.04
N ALA A 12 -20.66 63.60 -24.00
CA ALA A 12 -21.14 62.25 -23.85
C ALA A 12 -20.52 61.57 -22.61
N PRO A 13 -21.22 60.62 -21.98
CA PRO A 13 -20.71 59.91 -20.82
C PRO A 13 -19.36 59.26 -21.14
N GLN A 14 -18.34 59.58 -20.32
CA GLN A 14 -17.05 58.93 -20.33
C GLN A 14 -17.24 57.42 -20.11
N VAL A 15 -16.83 56.64 -21.10
CA VAL A 15 -16.56 55.21 -20.94
C VAL A 15 -15.34 55.11 -20.02
N ASP A 16 -15.56 54.54 -18.84
CA ASP A 16 -14.54 54.28 -17.83
C ASP A 16 -13.65 53.11 -18.31
N PRO A 17 -12.36 53.32 -18.61
CA PRO A 17 -11.48 52.26 -19.13
C PRO A 17 -10.97 51.31 -18.04
N ASP A 18 -11.36 51.50 -16.77
CA ASP A 18 -10.77 50.82 -15.60
C ASP A 18 -11.66 49.75 -14.93
N SER A 19 -12.65 49.19 -15.65
CA SER A 19 -13.40 48.01 -15.17
C SER A 19 -13.19 46.77 -16.05
N THR A 20 -11.94 46.51 -16.44
CA THR A 20 -11.49 45.15 -16.72
C THR A 20 -10.73 44.70 -15.48
N THR A 21 -11.25 43.80 -14.63
CA THR A 21 -11.14 42.37 -14.90
C THR A 21 -11.82 41.59 -13.77
N VAL A 22 -12.80 40.76 -14.13
CA VAL A 22 -12.83 39.32 -13.84
C VAL A 22 -12.15 38.93 -12.51
N ALA A 23 -12.83 39.10 -11.38
CA ALA A 23 -12.74 38.09 -10.33
C ALA A 23 -13.74 37.00 -10.72
N ALA A 24 -13.33 36.17 -11.68
CA ALA A 24 -13.92 34.86 -11.80
C ALA A 24 -13.82 34.22 -10.41
N ASP A 25 -14.96 33.79 -9.89
CA ASP A 25 -15.03 32.65 -8.98
C ASP A 25 -14.48 31.41 -9.72
N ASP A 26 -13.19 31.46 -10.09
CA ASP A 26 -12.38 30.30 -10.39
C ASP A 26 -12.04 29.65 -9.04
N GLU A 27 -13.08 29.21 -8.33
CA GLU A 27 -13.05 27.89 -7.73
C GLU A 27 -13.00 26.89 -8.89
N GLN A 28 -11.86 26.90 -9.60
CA GLN A 28 -11.46 25.89 -10.56
C GLN A 28 -11.28 24.63 -9.71
N ALA A 29 -12.39 23.93 -9.54
CA ALA A 29 -12.48 22.54 -9.18
C ALA A 29 -11.42 21.83 -10.01
N ALA A 30 -10.26 21.61 -9.38
CA ALA A 30 -9.12 21.09 -10.09
C ALA A 30 -9.55 19.77 -10.72
N PRO A 31 -9.32 19.56 -12.03
CA PRO A 31 -9.98 18.50 -12.78
C PRO A 31 -9.76 17.15 -12.07
N ALA A 32 -10.87 16.44 -11.86
CA ALA A 32 -10.96 15.21 -11.08
C ALA A 32 -9.95 14.11 -11.50
N GLY A 33 -9.35 14.21 -12.69
CA GLY A 33 -8.29 13.31 -13.16
C GLY A 33 -6.89 13.54 -12.57
N ARG A 34 -6.63 14.62 -11.83
CA ARG A 34 -5.27 14.95 -11.36
C ARG A 34 -4.83 14.20 -10.09
N ASN A 35 -5.76 13.57 -9.36
CA ASN A 35 -5.51 12.96 -8.05
C ASN A 35 -5.66 11.42 -8.02
N ILE A 36 -5.90 10.76 -9.16
CA ILE A 36 -6.21 9.31 -9.21
C ILE A 36 -5.11 8.47 -8.54
N GLY A 37 -3.84 8.80 -8.77
CA GLY A 37 -2.72 8.07 -8.17
C GLY A 37 -2.68 8.14 -6.64
N SER A 38 -3.13 9.25 -6.03
CA SER A 38 -3.19 9.42 -4.57
C SER A 38 -4.30 8.57 -3.96
N TRP A 39 -5.45 8.52 -4.64
CA TRP A 39 -6.61 7.76 -4.21
C TRP A 39 -6.42 6.25 -4.36
N LEU A 40 -5.58 5.80 -5.30
CA LEU A 40 -5.24 4.38 -5.48
C LEU A 40 -4.42 3.79 -4.31
N LEU A 41 -3.75 4.62 -3.50
CA LEU A 41 -3.03 4.13 -2.31
C LEU A 41 -3.99 3.60 -1.24
N VAL A 42 -5.21 4.15 -1.15
CA VAL A 42 -6.22 3.74 -0.17
C VAL A 42 -6.72 2.31 -0.40
N PRO A 43 -7.25 1.92 -1.58
CA PRO A 43 -7.67 0.55 -1.81
C PRO A 43 -6.47 -0.42 -1.77
N VAL A 44 -5.28 0.00 -2.21
CA VAL A 44 -4.07 -0.83 -2.07
C VAL A 44 -3.78 -1.15 -0.60
N ALA A 45 -3.78 -0.14 0.28
CA ALA A 45 -3.57 -0.34 1.71
C ALA A 45 -4.64 -1.26 2.34
N VAL A 46 -5.91 -1.11 1.94
CA VAL A 46 -7.00 -1.98 2.42
C VAL A 46 -6.76 -3.43 2.00
N VAL A 47 -6.39 -3.67 0.74
CA VAL A 47 -6.12 -5.02 0.25
C VAL A 47 -4.91 -5.65 0.96
N MET A 48 -3.85 -4.88 1.25
CA MET A 48 -2.71 -5.36 2.04
C MET A 48 -3.16 -5.84 3.42
N VAL A 49 -3.97 -5.04 4.13
CA VAL A 49 -4.51 -5.47 5.42
C VAL A 49 -5.26 -6.80 5.29
N LEU A 50 -6.14 -6.94 4.28
CA LEU A 50 -6.87 -8.19 4.06
C LEU A 50 -5.96 -9.39 3.77
N LEU A 51 -4.85 -9.19 3.04
CA LEU A 51 -3.89 -10.24 2.71
C LEU A 51 -3.07 -10.71 3.92
N CYS A 52 -3.05 -9.97 5.03
CA CYS A 52 -2.48 -10.46 6.30
C CYS A 52 -3.21 -11.72 6.82
N TRP A 53 -4.50 -11.88 6.51
CA TRP A 53 -5.27 -13.11 6.78
C TRP A 53 -5.12 -14.18 5.70
N GLY A 54 -4.45 -13.86 4.58
CA GLY A 54 -4.11 -14.82 3.55
C GLY A 54 -3.08 -15.84 4.03
N GLN A 55 -2.78 -16.81 3.18
CA GLN A 55 -1.80 -17.86 3.49
C GLN A 55 -0.37 -17.37 3.24
N TRP A 56 0.41 -17.20 4.30
CA TRP A 56 1.79 -16.73 4.25
C TRP A 56 2.79 -17.86 4.25
N ALA A 57 2.53 -18.96 4.96
CA ALA A 57 3.33 -20.17 4.88
C ALA A 57 2.46 -21.42 4.74
N VAL A 58 3.02 -22.44 4.11
CA VAL A 58 2.39 -23.77 3.97
C VAL A 58 3.36 -24.82 4.44
N VAL A 59 2.84 -25.76 5.21
CA VAL A 59 3.53 -26.98 5.58
C VAL A 59 2.73 -28.14 5.01
N ALA A 60 3.33 -28.88 4.08
CA ALA A 60 2.77 -30.08 3.50
C ALA A 60 3.40 -31.31 4.17
N PHE A 61 2.58 -32.25 4.63
CA PHE A 61 3.03 -33.54 5.15
C PHE A 61 2.62 -34.64 4.19
N HIS A 62 3.60 -35.41 3.75
CA HIS A 62 3.45 -36.60 2.94
C HIS A 62 3.80 -37.82 3.82
N LEU A 63 2.80 -38.62 4.17
CA LEU A 63 2.99 -39.88 4.88
C LEU A 63 3.28 -40.98 3.84
N ASN A 64 4.52 -41.49 3.75
CA ASN A 64 4.79 -42.67 2.92
C ASN A 64 4.55 -43.94 3.73
N GLY A 65 3.38 -44.57 3.54
CA GLY A 65 3.03 -45.89 4.08
C GLY A 65 1.51 -46.10 4.21
N VAL A 66 1.03 -47.34 3.94
CA VAL A 66 -0.34 -47.96 3.96
C VAL A 66 -1.55 -47.08 3.59
N PHE A 67 -1.66 -45.87 4.13
CA PHE A 67 -2.56 -44.80 3.69
C PHE A 67 -1.90 -43.98 2.58
N SER A 68 -1.73 -44.61 1.41
CA SER A 68 -1.23 -43.94 0.21
C SER A 68 -2.16 -42.80 -0.20
N GLY A 69 -1.73 -41.55 -0.05
CA GLY A 69 -2.36 -40.40 -0.72
C GLY A 69 -2.85 -39.23 0.13
N ASN A 70 -2.84 -39.31 1.46
CA ASN A 70 -3.34 -38.19 2.28
C ASN A 70 -2.24 -37.12 2.48
N LEU A 71 -2.34 -36.07 1.67
CA LEU A 71 -1.55 -34.85 1.77
C LEU A 71 -2.18 -33.93 2.82
N PHE A 72 -1.48 -33.67 3.92
CA PHE A 72 -1.97 -32.76 4.95
C PHE A 72 -1.31 -31.39 4.78
N HIS A 73 -2.13 -30.34 4.70
CA HIS A 73 -1.65 -28.97 4.65
C HIS A 73 -1.97 -28.23 5.94
N ILE A 74 -0.94 -27.64 6.54
CA ILE A 74 -1.06 -26.63 7.57
C ILE A 74 -0.72 -25.29 6.93
N ARG A 75 -1.62 -24.33 7.06
CA ARG A 75 -1.50 -22.98 6.53
C ARG A 75 -1.27 -22.03 7.70
N LEU A 76 -0.35 -21.09 7.55
CA LEU A 76 -0.09 -20.02 8.51
C LEU A 76 -0.41 -18.69 7.86
N ASN A 77 -1.17 -17.83 8.54
CA ASN A 77 -1.40 -16.45 8.11
C ASN A 77 -0.29 -15.50 8.60
N GLY A 78 -0.37 -14.22 8.24
CA GLY A 78 0.62 -13.20 8.63
C GLY A 78 0.68 -12.93 10.14
N PHE A 79 -0.37 -13.27 10.88
CA PHE A 79 -0.44 -13.15 12.34
C PHE A 79 0.07 -14.40 13.07
N GLY A 80 0.29 -15.50 12.35
CA GLY A 80 0.71 -16.79 12.92
C GLY A 80 -0.46 -17.71 13.28
N ASP A 81 -1.70 -17.39 12.87
CA ASP A 81 -2.82 -18.30 13.07
C ASP A 81 -2.70 -19.51 12.15
N LEU A 82 -2.99 -20.67 12.71
CA LEU A 82 -2.95 -21.96 12.05
C LEU A 82 -4.32 -22.26 11.42
N GLY A 83 -4.32 -22.57 10.13
CA GLY A 83 -5.44 -23.18 9.43
C GLY A 83 -5.09 -24.60 8.98
N THR A 84 -6.01 -25.54 9.17
CA THR A 84 -5.84 -26.94 8.72
C THR A 84 -6.97 -27.31 7.78
N ASP A 85 -6.64 -27.95 6.66
CA ASP A 85 -7.64 -28.40 5.68
C ASP A 85 -8.31 -29.75 6.09
N VAL A 86 -8.02 -30.26 7.30
CA VAL A 86 -8.55 -31.53 7.79
C VAL A 86 -9.34 -31.30 9.07
N ALA A 87 -10.60 -31.73 9.07
CA ALA A 87 -11.56 -31.53 10.16
C ALA A 87 -11.13 -32.13 11.51
N ASP A 88 -10.27 -33.16 11.48
CA ASP A 88 -9.79 -33.90 12.65
C ASP A 88 -8.26 -33.81 12.85
N ALA A 89 -7.62 -32.76 12.33
CA ALA A 89 -6.19 -32.56 12.57
C ALA A 89 -5.93 -32.40 14.09
N PRO A 90 -4.97 -33.12 14.68
CA PRO A 90 -4.62 -32.92 16.09
C PRO A 90 -4.21 -31.46 16.31
N PRO A 91 -4.65 -30.83 17.43
CA PRO A 91 -4.32 -29.45 17.71
C PRO A 91 -2.80 -29.30 17.76
N VAL A 92 -2.25 -28.51 16.85
CA VAL A 92 -0.80 -28.26 16.79
C VAL A 92 -0.44 -27.37 17.97
N PRO A 93 0.31 -27.86 18.98
CA PRO A 93 0.64 -27.06 20.15
C PRO A 93 1.80 -26.13 19.78
N GLY A 94 1.52 -24.83 19.77
CA GLY A 94 2.54 -23.80 19.62
C GLY A 94 1.97 -22.56 18.96
N HIS A 95 2.07 -21.41 19.64
CA HIS A 95 1.87 -20.13 19.00
C HIS A 95 3.00 -19.98 17.98
N ALA A 96 2.70 -20.09 16.69
CA ALA A 96 3.65 -19.71 15.67
C ALA A 96 3.94 -18.23 15.86
N SER A 97 5.21 -17.87 15.99
CA SER A 97 5.64 -16.49 16.07
C SER A 97 5.05 -15.71 14.89
N SER A 98 4.34 -14.61 15.16
CA SER A 98 3.71 -13.78 14.11
C SER A 98 4.71 -13.52 12.96
N LEU A 99 4.31 -13.84 11.73
CA LEU A 99 5.11 -13.66 10.52
C LEU A 99 5.17 -12.19 10.06
N GLY A 100 5.03 -11.22 10.97
CA GLY A 100 5.13 -9.80 10.64
C GLY A 100 3.84 -9.14 10.14
N GLY A 101 2.69 -9.82 10.17
CA GLY A 101 1.40 -9.26 9.73
C GLY A 101 1.02 -7.96 10.43
N TRP A 102 1.38 -7.80 11.72
CA TRP A 102 1.20 -6.53 12.43
C TRP A 102 2.03 -5.38 11.86
N LEU A 103 3.26 -5.64 11.43
CA LEU A 103 4.11 -4.64 10.79
C LEU A 103 3.57 -4.23 9.43
N VAL A 104 2.99 -5.19 8.68
CA VAL A 104 2.27 -4.88 7.44
C VAL A 104 1.06 -3.99 7.70
N CYS A 105 0.26 -4.30 8.72
CA CYS A 105 -0.89 -3.46 9.10
C CYS A 105 -0.46 -2.02 9.44
N ILE A 106 0.67 -1.85 10.14
CA ILE A 106 1.23 -0.52 10.42
C ILE A 106 1.63 0.20 9.14
N CYS A 107 2.34 -0.47 8.23
CA CYS A 107 2.74 0.13 6.95
C CYS A 107 1.50 0.50 6.10
N ALA A 108 0.50 -0.37 6.05
CA ALA A 108 -0.76 -0.12 5.36
C ALA A 108 -1.53 1.05 5.99
N ALA A 109 -1.57 1.18 7.32
CA ALA A 109 -2.18 2.32 7.98
C ALA A 109 -1.48 3.65 7.60
N VAL A 110 -0.13 3.66 7.54
CA VAL A 110 0.62 4.83 7.08
C VAL A 110 0.30 5.16 5.62
N LEU A 111 0.24 4.15 4.74
CA LEU A 111 -0.15 4.33 3.33
C LEU A 111 -1.57 4.89 3.19
N LEU A 112 -2.51 4.42 4.01
CA LEU A 112 -3.89 4.88 4.02
C LEU A 112 -3.97 6.35 4.45
N VAL A 113 -3.34 6.71 5.57
CA VAL A 113 -3.30 8.10 6.07
C VAL A 113 -2.62 9.01 5.05
N ALA A 114 -1.49 8.59 4.48
CA ALA A 114 -0.78 9.34 3.45
C ALA A 114 -1.63 9.52 2.18
N GLY A 115 -2.31 8.47 1.72
CA GLY A 115 -3.23 8.51 0.58
C GLY A 115 -4.37 9.50 0.80
N VAL A 116 -5.00 9.48 1.97
CA VAL A 116 -6.09 10.40 2.35
C VAL A 116 -5.59 11.84 2.45
N LEU A 117 -4.52 12.09 3.22
CA LEU A 117 -3.96 13.44 3.39
C LEU A 117 -3.56 14.06 2.05
N ARG A 118 -2.92 13.27 1.18
CA ARG A 118 -2.52 13.68 -0.16
C ARG A 118 -3.72 13.86 -1.10
N GLY A 119 -4.73 13.01 -1.01
CA GLY A 119 -6.01 13.14 -1.73
C GLY A 119 -6.74 14.44 -1.40
N LEU A 120 -6.69 14.85 -0.13
CA LEU A 120 -7.20 16.13 0.38
C LEU A 120 -6.26 17.32 0.13
N ARG A 121 -5.11 17.10 -0.54
CA ARG A 121 -4.03 18.08 -0.76
C ARG A 121 -3.47 18.72 0.51
N ARG A 122 -3.71 18.12 1.67
CA ARG A 122 -3.24 18.59 2.96
C ARG A 122 -1.91 17.91 3.25
N PHE A 123 -0.83 18.69 3.36
CA PHE A 123 0.54 18.16 3.57
C PHE A 123 1.00 17.17 2.48
N ALA A 124 0.69 17.45 1.20
CA ALA A 124 0.98 16.54 0.09
C ALA A 124 2.46 16.10 0.04
N GLY A 125 3.41 17.00 0.26
CA GLY A 125 4.86 16.69 0.26
C GLY A 125 5.27 15.68 1.35
N PRO A 126 5.10 16.00 2.64
CA PRO A 126 5.41 15.06 3.74
C PRO A 126 4.66 13.72 3.62
N ALA A 127 3.39 13.75 3.22
CA ALA A 127 2.58 12.54 3.01
C ALA A 127 3.17 11.66 1.89
N GLY A 128 3.67 12.25 0.81
CA GLY A 128 4.33 11.51 -0.27
C GLY A 128 5.60 10.79 0.20
N ILE A 129 6.44 11.46 1.00
CA ILE A 129 7.66 10.85 1.55
C ILE A 129 7.29 9.72 2.53
N ALA A 130 6.30 9.94 3.40
CA ALA A 130 5.81 8.92 4.34
C ALA A 130 5.29 7.68 3.59
N ALA A 131 4.56 7.88 2.48
CA ALA A 131 4.08 6.77 1.66
C ALA A 131 5.22 5.95 1.03
N VAL A 132 6.26 6.62 0.52
CA VAL A 132 7.44 5.93 -0.04
C VAL A 132 8.15 5.10 1.04
N VAL A 133 8.38 5.70 2.21
CA VAL A 133 9.03 5.01 3.33
C VAL A 133 8.20 3.81 3.81
N ALA A 134 6.89 3.97 3.93
CA ALA A 134 5.99 2.89 4.32
C ALA A 134 5.97 1.75 3.29
N ALA A 135 5.96 2.06 1.98
CA ALA A 135 6.02 1.05 0.94
C ALA A 135 7.36 0.28 0.94
N LEU A 136 8.49 0.96 1.19
CA LEU A 136 9.79 0.31 1.33
C LEU A 136 9.86 -0.57 2.58
N ALA A 137 9.35 -0.08 3.71
CA ALA A 137 9.28 -0.84 4.95
C ALA A 137 8.41 -2.09 4.79
N GLN A 138 7.26 -1.98 4.12
CA GLN A 138 6.41 -3.11 3.76
C GLN A 138 7.18 -4.18 2.98
N ILE A 139 7.85 -3.78 1.88
CA ILE A 139 8.63 -4.71 1.05
C ILE A 139 9.69 -5.42 1.91
N ALA A 140 10.39 -4.68 2.78
CA ALA A 140 11.39 -5.24 3.68
C ALA A 140 10.79 -6.25 4.67
N VAL A 141 9.63 -5.94 5.27
CA VAL A 141 8.90 -6.85 6.18
C VAL A 141 8.51 -8.13 5.46
N VAL A 142 7.96 -8.03 4.25
CA VAL A 142 7.52 -9.19 3.46
C VAL A 142 8.72 -10.07 3.07
N ILE A 143 9.83 -9.48 2.62
CA ILE A 143 11.06 -10.22 2.29
C ILE A 143 11.62 -10.90 3.54
N TYR A 144 11.72 -10.19 4.67
CA TYR A 144 12.18 -10.76 5.93
C TYR A 144 11.31 -11.96 6.33
N SER A 145 10.00 -11.82 6.22
CA SER A 145 9.04 -12.87 6.56
C SER A 145 9.19 -14.09 5.64
N ALA A 146 9.41 -13.89 4.34
CA ALA A 146 9.72 -14.98 3.42
C ALA A 146 11.04 -15.70 3.78
N VAL A 147 12.08 -14.96 4.19
CA VAL A 147 13.34 -15.54 4.69
C VAL A 147 13.13 -16.30 5.99
N VAL A 148 12.29 -15.80 6.90
CA VAL A 148 11.94 -16.50 8.15
C VAL A 148 11.22 -17.80 7.84
N VAL A 149 10.21 -17.79 6.96
CA VAL A 149 9.53 -19.02 6.51
C VAL A 149 10.52 -20.03 5.91
N ASN A 150 11.46 -19.55 5.09
CA ASN A 150 12.47 -20.41 4.45
C ASN A 150 13.63 -20.83 5.36
N SER A 151 13.81 -20.23 6.53
CA SER A 151 14.82 -20.65 7.51
C SER A 151 14.21 -21.54 8.58
N GLN A 152 12.98 -21.26 8.99
CA GLN A 152 12.18 -22.16 9.81
C GLN A 152 11.93 -23.47 9.07
N SER A 153 11.77 -23.47 7.73
CA SER A 153 11.73 -24.70 6.95
C SER A 153 12.96 -25.57 7.23
N GLY A 154 14.18 -25.02 7.22
CA GLY A 154 15.42 -25.77 7.50
C GLY A 154 15.54 -26.24 8.96
N GLY A 155 15.21 -25.38 9.92
CA GLY A 155 15.26 -25.70 11.35
C GLY A 155 14.20 -26.72 11.80
N PHE A 156 12.97 -26.58 11.31
CA PHE A 156 11.89 -27.52 11.57
C PHE A 156 12.10 -28.82 10.79
N TYR A 157 12.60 -28.78 9.55
CA TYR A 157 13.04 -29.98 8.82
C TYR A 157 14.09 -30.75 9.63
N SER A 158 15.11 -30.11 10.19
CA SER A 158 16.16 -30.86 10.90
C SER A 158 15.64 -31.58 12.16
N LYS A 159 14.72 -30.95 12.91
CA LYS A 159 14.09 -31.54 14.10
C LYS A 159 12.99 -32.55 13.78
N LEU A 160 12.28 -32.37 12.66
CA LEU A 160 11.18 -33.23 12.28
C LEU A 160 11.67 -34.37 11.38
N ALA A 161 12.66 -34.17 10.51
CA ALA A 161 13.31 -35.24 9.74
C ALA A 161 14.11 -36.20 10.61
N SER A 162 14.69 -35.76 11.74
CA SER A 162 15.31 -36.67 12.70
C SER A 162 14.30 -37.62 13.34
N ASN A 163 13.07 -37.14 13.61
CA ASN A 163 11.96 -37.94 14.15
C ASN A 163 11.15 -38.69 13.06
N ALA A 164 11.02 -38.11 11.87
CA ALA A 164 10.19 -38.58 10.76
C ALA A 164 10.90 -39.61 9.86
N LYS A 165 12.23 -39.63 9.83
CA LYS A 165 12.99 -40.73 9.19
C LYS A 165 12.64 -42.09 9.82
N ALA A 166 12.25 -42.13 11.09
CA ALA A 166 11.77 -43.34 11.74
C ALA A 166 10.32 -43.72 11.34
N SER A 167 9.57 -42.81 10.73
CA SER A 167 8.11 -42.91 10.51
C SER A 167 7.69 -42.87 9.03
N GLY A 168 8.62 -42.70 8.07
CA GLY A 168 8.31 -42.62 6.64
C GLY A 168 7.66 -41.29 6.18
N ILE A 169 7.72 -40.24 7.00
CA ILE A 169 7.02 -38.97 6.72
C ILE A 169 7.98 -37.97 6.07
N THR A 170 7.59 -37.43 4.91
CA THR A 170 8.26 -36.29 4.27
C THR A 170 7.45 -35.01 4.54
N VAL A 171 8.08 -33.99 5.11
CA VAL A 171 7.45 -32.69 5.40
C VAL A 171 8.05 -31.66 4.48
N THR A 172 7.29 -30.83 3.78
CA THR A 172 7.79 -29.77 2.92
C THR A 172 7.21 -28.43 3.35
N PHE A 173 8.05 -27.41 3.47
CA PHE A 173 7.64 -26.05 3.80
C PHE A 173 7.77 -25.17 2.57
N SER A 174 6.77 -24.33 2.31
CA SER A 174 6.80 -23.38 1.20
C SER A 174 6.19 -22.04 1.58
N VAL A 175 6.63 -21.00 0.88
CA VAL A 175 6.06 -19.66 0.97
C VAL A 175 4.66 -19.67 0.36
N GLY A 176 3.68 -19.19 1.12
CA GLY A 176 2.30 -19.09 0.70
C GLY A 176 2.04 -17.94 -0.28
N TRP A 177 0.93 -18.01 -1.00
CA TRP A 177 0.55 -17.02 -2.01
C TRP A 177 0.30 -15.62 -1.42
N GLY A 178 -0.10 -15.51 -0.16
CA GLY A 178 -0.34 -14.25 0.54
C GLY A 178 0.91 -13.38 0.61
N LEU A 179 2.07 -13.98 0.93
CA LEU A 179 3.36 -13.26 0.95
C LEU A 179 3.75 -12.74 -0.45
N TRP A 180 3.49 -13.51 -1.51
CA TRP A 180 3.78 -13.08 -2.88
C TRP A 180 2.89 -11.93 -3.32
N LEU A 181 1.60 -11.97 -3.00
CA LEU A 181 0.68 -10.87 -3.31
C LEU A 181 1.01 -9.60 -2.51
N GLU A 182 1.41 -9.74 -1.24
CA GLU A 182 1.89 -8.62 -0.42
C GLU A 182 3.13 -7.95 -1.01
N LEU A 183 4.05 -8.75 -1.54
CA LEU A 183 5.25 -8.23 -2.21
C LEU A 183 4.87 -7.42 -3.47
N LEU A 184 3.96 -7.95 -4.28
CA LEU A 184 3.46 -7.26 -5.47
C LEU A 184 2.75 -5.95 -5.12
N LEU A 185 1.91 -5.95 -4.07
CA LEU A 185 1.26 -4.73 -3.59
C LEU A 185 2.26 -3.73 -3.01
N GLY A 186 3.31 -4.19 -2.33
CA GLY A 186 4.40 -3.33 -1.86
C GLY A 186 5.06 -2.58 -3.01
N PHE A 187 5.39 -3.29 -4.10
CA PHE A 187 5.95 -2.66 -5.31
C PHE A 187 4.94 -1.72 -5.99
N LEU A 188 3.66 -2.10 -6.06
CA LEU A 188 2.62 -1.25 -6.62
C LEU A 188 2.45 0.04 -5.81
N ALA A 189 2.40 -0.06 -4.47
CA ALA A 189 2.32 1.08 -3.57
C ALA A 189 3.53 2.00 -3.72
N LEU A 190 4.73 1.43 -3.85
CA LEU A 190 5.96 2.19 -4.09
C LEU A 190 5.91 2.93 -5.42
N ALA A 191 5.50 2.26 -6.50
CA ALA A 191 5.37 2.86 -7.83
C ALA A 191 4.36 4.01 -7.84
N LEU A 192 3.21 3.84 -7.16
CA LEU A 192 2.22 4.90 -6.98
C LEU A 192 2.79 6.07 -6.18
N ALA A 193 3.41 5.81 -5.03
CA ALA A 193 3.96 6.86 -4.17
C ALA A 193 5.05 7.68 -4.88
N VAL A 194 6.01 7.00 -5.54
CA VAL A 194 7.08 7.66 -6.30
C VAL A 194 6.52 8.39 -7.52
N GLY A 195 5.62 7.76 -8.27
CA GLY A 195 5.03 8.35 -9.48
C GLY A 195 4.31 9.66 -9.20
N VAL A 196 3.54 9.73 -8.11
CA VAL A 196 2.86 10.98 -7.72
C VAL A 196 3.87 11.99 -7.16
N LEU A 197 4.91 11.57 -6.41
CA LEU A 197 5.92 12.49 -5.86
C LEU A 197 6.75 13.17 -6.97
N VAL A 198 7.15 12.42 -7.99
CA VAL A 198 7.85 12.94 -9.17
C VAL A 198 6.97 13.91 -9.94
N ARG A 199 5.68 13.59 -10.11
CA ARG A 199 4.72 14.48 -10.80
C ARG A 199 4.56 15.83 -10.08
N GLU A 200 4.51 15.84 -8.75
CA GLU A 200 4.43 17.08 -7.97
C GLU A 200 5.69 17.92 -8.13
N ARG A 201 6.88 17.32 -7.98
CA ARG A 201 8.15 18.02 -8.18
C ARG A 201 8.26 18.66 -9.57
N ASN A 202 7.85 17.95 -10.62
CA ASN A 202 7.89 18.47 -11.98
C ASN A 202 6.90 19.63 -12.19
N ALA A 203 5.73 19.59 -11.53
CA ALA A 203 4.75 20.67 -11.59
C ALA A 203 5.25 21.94 -10.87
N ASP A 204 5.96 21.79 -9.75
CA ASP A 204 6.51 22.92 -9.00
C ASP A 204 7.65 23.60 -9.77
N VAL A 205 8.52 22.83 -10.43
CA VAL A 205 9.60 23.39 -11.28
C VAL A 205 9.06 24.19 -12.45
N LEU A 206 7.95 23.76 -13.07
CA LEU A 206 7.33 24.48 -14.18
C LEU A 206 6.68 25.80 -13.74
N ARG A 207 6.16 25.88 -12.50
CA ARG A 207 5.57 27.12 -11.96
C ARG A 207 6.60 28.21 -11.63
N ILE A 208 7.85 27.85 -11.35
CA ILE A 208 8.92 28.82 -11.04
C ILE A 208 9.49 29.46 -12.32
N ARG A 209 9.22 28.87 -13.50
CA ARG A 209 9.76 29.32 -14.79
C ARG A 209 8.80 30.17 -15.63
N LEU A 210 7.56 30.34 -15.18
CA LEU A 210 6.52 31.17 -15.80
C LEU A 210 6.28 32.40 -14.93
#